data_AF-A0A934KGW2-F1
#
_entry.id   AF-A0A934KGW2-F1
#
_cell.length_a   1.000
_cell.length_b   1.000
_cell.length_c   1.000
_cell.angle_alpha   90.00
_cell.angle_beta   90.00
_cell.angle_gamma   90.00
#
_symmetry.space_group_name_H-M   'P 1'
#
loop_
_entity.id
_entity.type
_entity.pdbx_description
1 polymer ?
#
loop_
_entity_poly.entity_id
_entity_poly.type
_entity_poly.pdbx_seq_one_letter_code
_entity_poly.pdbx_strand_id
1 'polypeptide(L)'
;MSHQFVTALLLLAQVSAERCEAPWSWRERQGEELRGRDALLLSHEAELSAEVQLRGQAQRLITEGQRAFGELRGLLAGVPDQLLDAQPGGEEWTLRQTLAHLLLVERRYRAQTVYALERGDDQPLYQKLELQLSEPEQQGGVLAWIERLVAERRETAAATTGAETLLHRPTVWVGFEVDVRFRLARFAGHLAEHTIQLEKTLAAVGWQPSEAQRLVRRISAARAGHELWSKPEVPAALDALHLRRAAELTGAS
;
A
#
# COMPACT_ATOMS: atom_id res chain seq x y z
N MET A 1 -7.06 6.11 -6.06
CA MET A 1 -5.61 6.32 -6.17
C MET A 1 -5.22 6.57 -7.62
N SER A 2 -4.56 7.69 -7.87
CA SER A 2 -4.15 8.09 -9.21
C SER A 2 -2.80 7.46 -9.59
N HIS A 3 -2.53 7.33 -10.89
CA HIS A 3 -1.19 7.04 -11.39
C HIS A 3 -0.19 8.14 -10.98
N GLN A 4 -0.65 9.39 -10.88
CA GLN A 4 0.17 10.53 -10.45
C GLN A 4 0.78 10.36 -9.06
N PHE A 5 0.01 9.83 -8.10
CA PHE A 5 0.52 9.59 -6.76
C PHE A 5 1.65 8.55 -6.74
N VAL A 6 1.47 7.44 -7.47
CA VAL A 6 2.51 6.39 -7.57
C VAL A 6 3.78 6.96 -8.22
N THR A 7 3.64 7.72 -9.30
CA THR A 7 4.76 8.42 -9.94
C THR A 7 5.46 9.37 -8.96
N ALA A 8 4.70 10.13 -8.17
CA ALA A 8 5.28 11.01 -7.15
C ALA A 8 6.07 10.25 -6.09
N LEU A 9 5.56 9.12 -5.58
CA LEU A 9 6.31 8.28 -4.64
C LEU A 9 7.62 7.77 -5.23
N LEU A 10 7.61 7.29 -6.48
CA LEU A 10 8.81 6.80 -7.16
C LEU A 10 9.86 7.90 -7.36
N LEU A 11 9.44 9.14 -7.63
CA LEU A 11 10.36 10.27 -7.78
C LEU A 11 10.90 10.74 -6.42
N LEU A 12 10.04 10.83 -5.40
CA LEU A 12 10.46 11.21 -4.04
C LEU A 12 11.42 10.16 -3.45
N ALA A 13 11.26 8.88 -3.80
CA ALA A 13 12.13 7.81 -3.34
C ALA A 13 13.55 7.87 -3.95
N GLN A 14 13.73 8.65 -5.03
CA GLN A 14 15.02 8.88 -5.68
C GLN A 14 15.78 10.10 -5.12
N VAL A 15 15.20 10.84 -4.17
CA VAL A 15 15.90 11.96 -3.51
C VAL A 15 17.13 11.40 -2.78
N SER A 16 18.31 11.88 -3.17
CA SER A 16 19.58 11.42 -2.60
C SER A 16 19.79 11.95 -1.18
N ALA A 17 20.71 11.34 -0.44
CA ALA A 17 21.08 11.81 0.90
C ALA A 17 21.60 13.27 0.86
N GLU A 18 22.39 13.61 -0.15
CA GLU A 18 22.90 14.98 -0.35
C GLU A 18 21.76 15.96 -0.59
N ARG A 19 20.72 15.55 -1.33
CA ARG A 19 19.53 16.39 -1.56
C ARG A 19 18.63 16.48 -0.33
N CYS A 20 18.58 15.46 0.52
CA CYS A 20 17.92 15.54 1.83
C CYS A 20 18.59 16.56 2.75
N GLU A 21 19.91 16.73 2.65
CA GLU A 21 20.69 17.67 3.45
C GLU A 21 20.80 19.08 2.87
N ALA A 22 20.64 19.22 1.55
CA ALA A 22 20.78 20.49 0.87
C ALA A 22 19.73 21.51 1.35
N PRO A 23 20.09 22.82 1.39
CA PRO A 23 19.13 23.88 1.68
C PRO A 23 17.91 23.80 0.76
N TRP A 24 16.73 23.96 1.33
CA TRP A 24 15.46 24.01 0.62
C TRP A 24 14.61 25.16 1.15
N SER A 25 13.98 25.91 0.24
CA SER A 25 13.10 27.03 0.60
C SER A 25 11.65 26.61 0.50
N TRP A 26 10.89 26.77 1.59
CA TRP A 26 9.45 26.60 1.55
C TRP A 26 8.79 27.78 0.82
N ARG A 27 8.47 27.62 -0.47
CA ARG A 27 7.99 28.72 -1.33
C ARG A 27 6.79 29.48 -0.77
N GLU A 28 5.86 28.80 -0.09
CA GLU A 28 4.67 29.43 0.47
C GLU A 28 4.90 30.12 1.83
N ARG A 29 6.07 29.98 2.45
CA ARG A 29 6.39 30.50 3.78
C ARG A 29 7.79 31.12 3.83
N GLN A 30 7.88 32.39 4.21
CA GLN A 30 9.16 33.00 4.57
C GLN A 30 9.55 32.55 5.98
N GLY A 31 10.83 32.29 6.23
CA GLY A 31 11.28 31.83 7.54
C GLY A 31 12.68 31.21 7.53
N GLU A 32 12.89 30.32 8.49
CA GLU A 32 14.17 29.63 8.72
C GLU A 32 14.65 28.81 7.52
N GLU A 33 15.96 28.54 7.49
CA GLU A 33 16.58 27.67 6.50
C GLU A 33 16.18 26.22 6.76
N LEU A 34 15.41 25.64 5.82
CA LEU A 34 15.02 24.24 5.85
C LEU A 34 15.94 23.40 4.96
N ARG A 35 15.85 22.09 5.09
CA ARG A 35 16.56 21.11 4.26
C ARG A 35 15.59 20.32 3.39
N GLY A 36 16.11 19.65 2.37
CA GLY A 36 15.28 18.83 1.48
C GLY A 36 14.46 17.74 2.19
N ARG A 37 14.96 17.19 3.30
CA ARG A 37 14.19 16.25 4.12
C ARG A 37 12.92 16.86 4.72
N ASP A 38 12.92 18.16 5.01
CA ASP A 38 11.77 18.85 5.60
C ASP A 38 10.62 18.94 4.60
N ALA A 39 10.91 19.03 3.29
CA ALA A 39 9.90 18.93 2.25
C ALA A 39 9.21 17.55 2.20
N LEU A 40 9.94 16.48 2.51
CA LEU A 40 9.38 15.12 2.65
C LEU A 40 8.55 14.97 3.93
N LEU A 41 9.03 15.52 5.05
CA LEU A 41 8.26 15.56 6.31
C LEU A 41 6.96 16.36 6.14
N LEU A 42 7.02 17.54 5.54
CA LEU A 42 5.85 18.34 5.20
C LEU A 42 4.92 17.65 4.18
N SER A 43 5.41 16.65 3.43
CA SER A 43 4.56 15.79 2.58
C SER A 43 3.81 14.78 3.41
N HIS A 44 4.48 14.19 4.41
CA HIS A 44 3.84 13.30 5.35
C HIS A 44 2.79 14.04 6.19
N GLU A 45 3.10 15.23 6.70
CA GLU A 45 2.19 16.06 7.48
C GLU A 45 0.96 16.51 6.68
N ALA A 46 1.13 16.80 5.39
CA ALA A 46 0.00 17.13 4.51
C ALA A 46 -0.97 15.95 4.34
N GLU A 47 -0.45 14.73 4.22
CA GLU A 47 -1.25 13.50 4.19
C GLU A 47 -1.95 13.23 5.53
N LEU A 48 -1.25 13.42 6.66
CA LEU A 48 -1.84 13.28 7.99
C LEU A 48 -2.96 14.30 8.23
N SER A 49 -2.80 15.52 7.73
CA SER A 49 -3.81 16.58 7.85
C SER A 49 -5.07 16.29 7.01
N ALA A 50 -4.99 15.38 6.05
CA ALA A 50 -6.12 14.94 5.22
C ALA A 50 -6.89 13.74 5.81
N GLU A 51 -6.51 13.27 7.01
CA GLU A 51 -7.22 12.17 7.67
C GLU A 51 -8.72 12.43 7.83
N VAL A 52 -9.50 11.35 7.69
CA VAL A 52 -10.96 11.39 7.74
C VAL A 52 -11.49 10.67 8.98
N GLN A 53 -12.57 11.20 9.55
CA GLN A 53 -13.27 10.53 10.63
C GLN A 53 -14.11 9.36 10.10
N LEU A 54 -13.73 8.14 10.49
CA LEU A 54 -14.45 6.91 10.12
C LEU A 54 -15.62 6.64 11.07
N ARG A 55 -16.77 6.24 10.52
CA ARG A 55 -18.04 6.15 11.28
C ARG A 55 -18.45 4.73 11.67
N GLY A 56 -17.81 3.69 11.13
CA GLY A 56 -18.16 2.28 11.37
C GLY A 56 -16.95 1.37 11.63
N GLN A 57 -17.19 0.19 12.21
CA GLN A 57 -16.13 -0.80 12.46
C GLN A 57 -15.61 -1.40 11.14
N ALA A 58 -16.47 -1.66 10.16
CA ALA A 58 -16.05 -2.16 8.86
C ALA A 58 -15.14 -1.15 8.14
N GLN A 59 -15.52 0.14 8.15
CA GLN A 59 -14.68 1.20 7.58
C GLN A 59 -13.30 1.26 8.22
N ARG A 60 -13.21 1.14 9.56
CA ARG A 60 -11.92 1.07 10.27
C ARG A 60 -11.10 -0.12 9.82
N LEU A 61 -11.67 -1.32 9.78
CA LEU A 61 -10.94 -2.53 9.37
C LEU A 61 -10.48 -2.49 7.91
N ILE A 62 -11.32 -1.98 6.99
CA ILE A 62 -10.95 -1.76 5.59
C ILE A 62 -9.81 -0.75 5.49
N THR A 63 -9.85 0.31 6.28
CA THR A 63 -8.80 1.34 6.34
C THR A 63 -7.50 0.77 6.91
N GLU A 64 -7.55 -0.10 7.92
CA GLU A 64 -6.34 -0.78 8.41
C GLU A 64 -5.71 -1.66 7.34
N GLY A 65 -6.52 -2.38 6.56
CA GLY A 65 -6.04 -3.09 5.38
C GLY A 65 -5.40 -2.16 4.35
N GLN A 66 -5.98 -0.97 4.16
CA GLN A 66 -5.41 0.04 3.27
C GLN A 66 -4.10 0.62 3.81
N ARG A 67 -3.99 0.93 5.11
CA ARG A 67 -2.75 1.41 5.75
C ARG A 67 -1.63 0.40 5.63
N ALA A 68 -1.91 -0.88 5.89
CA ALA A 68 -0.94 -1.96 5.68
C ALA A 68 -0.48 -2.04 4.21
N PHE A 69 -1.40 -1.83 3.25
CA PHE A 69 -1.02 -1.70 1.85
C PHE A 69 -0.20 -0.42 1.57
N GLY A 70 -0.49 0.70 2.21
CA GLY A 70 0.29 1.93 2.12
C GLY A 70 1.74 1.73 2.55
N GLU A 71 1.97 0.98 3.62
CA GLU A 71 3.31 0.57 4.07
C GLU A 71 4.02 -0.27 2.99
N LEU A 72 3.35 -1.28 2.43
CA LEU A 72 3.89 -2.11 1.34
C LEU A 72 4.22 -1.27 0.09
N ARG A 73 3.27 -0.48 -0.40
CA ARG A 73 3.43 0.42 -1.56
C ARG A 73 4.60 1.36 -1.36
N GLY A 74 4.73 1.92 -0.16
CA GLY A 74 5.79 2.85 0.21
C GLY A 74 7.17 2.20 0.27
N LEU A 75 7.26 0.97 0.79
CA LEU A 75 8.47 0.16 0.72
C LEU A 75 8.87 -0.08 -0.73
N LEU A 76 7.94 -0.57 -1.55
CA LEU A 76 8.19 -0.91 -2.96
C LEU A 76 8.63 0.31 -3.78
N ALA A 77 8.12 1.51 -3.51
CA ALA A 77 8.48 2.70 -4.27
C ALA A 77 9.98 3.02 -4.28
N GLY A 78 10.74 2.54 -3.28
CA GLY A 78 12.20 2.68 -3.24
C GLY A 78 12.99 1.50 -3.80
N VAL A 79 12.34 0.39 -4.14
CA VAL A 79 13.00 -0.85 -4.56
C VAL A 79 13.39 -0.76 -6.05
N PRO A 80 14.65 -1.00 -6.42
CA PRO A 80 15.06 -1.14 -7.81
C PRO A 80 14.49 -2.41 -8.46
N ASP A 81 14.06 -2.33 -9.72
CA ASP A 81 13.50 -3.47 -10.47
C ASP A 81 14.41 -4.71 -10.48
N GLN A 82 15.74 -4.50 -10.55
CA GLN A 82 16.72 -5.58 -10.55
C GLN A 82 16.70 -6.47 -9.30
N LEU A 83 16.12 -5.99 -8.18
CA LEU A 83 16.01 -6.77 -6.95
C LEU A 83 14.76 -7.67 -6.92
N LEU A 84 13.83 -7.53 -7.87
CA LEU A 84 12.60 -8.34 -7.88
C LEU A 84 12.88 -9.84 -7.94
N ASP A 85 13.93 -10.21 -8.68
CA ASP A 85 14.34 -11.59 -8.93
C ASP A 85 15.65 -11.97 -8.22
N ALA A 86 16.17 -11.09 -7.36
CA ALA A 86 17.35 -11.38 -6.57
C ALA A 86 17.05 -12.48 -5.54
N GLN A 87 17.91 -13.50 -5.49
CA GLN A 87 17.73 -14.65 -4.61
C GLN A 87 18.27 -14.33 -3.20
N PRO A 88 17.43 -14.35 -2.14
CA PRO A 88 17.88 -14.11 -0.76
C PRO A 88 18.70 -15.26 -0.15
N GLY A 89 18.78 -16.41 -0.84
CA GLY A 89 19.46 -17.62 -0.39
C GLY A 89 18.50 -18.66 0.20
N GLY A 90 18.94 -19.92 0.26
CA GLY A 90 18.10 -21.04 0.74
C GLY A 90 16.85 -21.27 -0.12
N GLU A 91 15.78 -21.72 0.54
CA GLU A 91 14.44 -21.95 -0.07
C GLU A 91 13.51 -20.73 0.07
N GLU A 92 14.05 -19.57 0.46
CA GLU A 92 13.29 -18.34 0.63
C GLU A 92 12.84 -17.76 -0.72
N TRP A 93 11.67 -17.13 -0.73
CA TRP A 93 11.08 -16.54 -1.94
C TRP A 93 11.73 -15.21 -2.34
N THR A 94 11.81 -14.98 -3.66
CA THR A 94 12.13 -13.66 -4.21
C THR A 94 11.03 -12.64 -3.92
N LEU A 95 11.31 -11.36 -4.15
CA LEU A 95 10.27 -10.32 -4.03
C LEU A 95 9.14 -10.59 -5.03
N ARG A 96 9.45 -10.95 -6.28
CA ARG A 96 8.44 -11.27 -7.31
C ARG A 96 7.52 -12.40 -6.87
N GLN A 97 8.07 -13.48 -6.33
CA GLN A 97 7.28 -14.61 -5.83
C GLN A 97 6.36 -14.19 -4.68
N THR A 98 6.87 -13.38 -3.75
CA THR A 98 6.09 -12.85 -2.62
C THR A 98 4.98 -11.89 -3.09
N LEU A 99 5.24 -11.04 -4.09
CA LEU A 99 4.25 -10.14 -4.67
C LEU A 99 3.16 -10.89 -5.45
N ALA A 100 3.53 -11.94 -6.18
CA ALA A 100 2.58 -12.84 -6.83
C ALA A 100 1.67 -13.53 -5.80
N HIS A 101 2.25 -14.01 -4.70
CA HIS A 101 1.49 -14.57 -3.59
C HIS A 101 0.50 -13.56 -2.98
N LEU A 102 0.96 -12.34 -2.70
CA LEU A 102 0.13 -11.26 -2.17
C LEU A 102 -1.05 -10.94 -3.09
N LEU A 103 -0.80 -10.79 -4.40
CA LEU A 103 -1.84 -10.50 -5.39
C LEU A 103 -2.91 -11.61 -5.45
N LEU A 104 -2.47 -12.86 -5.41
CA LEU A 104 -3.38 -14.01 -5.41
C LEU A 104 -4.21 -14.10 -4.13
N VAL A 105 -3.59 -13.88 -2.96
CA VAL A 105 -4.28 -13.95 -1.67
C VAL A 105 -5.25 -12.79 -1.49
N GLU A 106 -4.92 -11.58 -1.95
CA GLU A 106 -5.83 -10.43 -1.99
C GLU A 106 -7.15 -10.79 -2.72
N ARG A 107 -7.05 -11.35 -3.93
CA ARG A 107 -8.22 -11.82 -4.71
C ARG A 107 -8.99 -12.91 -3.97
N ARG A 108 -8.29 -13.89 -3.41
CA ARG A 108 -8.91 -15.00 -2.67
C ARG A 108 -9.66 -14.49 -1.44
N TYR A 109 -9.05 -13.61 -0.66
CA TYR A 109 -9.69 -13.04 0.51
C TYR A 109 -10.88 -12.16 0.15
N ARG A 110 -10.78 -11.36 -0.92
CA ARG A 110 -11.92 -10.61 -1.46
C ARG A 110 -13.08 -11.54 -1.79
N ALA A 111 -12.84 -12.54 -2.63
CA ALA A 111 -13.89 -13.45 -3.08
C ALA A 111 -14.54 -14.23 -1.93
N GLN A 112 -13.75 -14.70 -0.95
CA GLN A 112 -14.31 -15.37 0.24
C GLN A 112 -15.13 -14.43 1.12
N THR A 113 -14.69 -13.18 1.26
CA THR A 113 -15.43 -12.18 2.05
C THR A 113 -16.73 -11.81 1.36
N VAL A 114 -16.71 -11.59 0.05
CA VAL A 114 -17.91 -11.33 -0.78
C VAL A 114 -18.88 -12.50 -0.71
N TYR A 115 -18.39 -13.73 -0.91
CA TYR A 115 -19.22 -14.92 -0.77
C TYR A 115 -19.86 -15.00 0.63
N ALA A 116 -19.09 -14.71 1.68
CA ALA A 116 -19.64 -14.65 3.02
C ALA A 116 -20.74 -13.58 3.15
N LEU A 117 -20.56 -12.39 2.57
CA LEU A 117 -21.56 -11.32 2.62
C LEU A 117 -22.84 -11.65 1.84
N GLU A 118 -22.74 -12.37 0.73
CA GLU A 118 -23.84 -12.56 -0.23
C GLU A 118 -24.58 -13.89 -0.13
N ARG A 119 -23.93 -14.96 0.37
CA ARG A 119 -24.53 -16.31 0.39
C ARG A 119 -25.85 -16.35 1.17
N GLY A 120 -26.72 -17.30 0.85
CA GLY A 120 -27.88 -17.65 1.68
C GLY A 120 -27.48 -18.36 2.98
N ASP A 121 -28.36 -18.39 3.98
CA ASP A 121 -28.08 -19.03 5.27
C ASP A 121 -28.04 -20.57 5.19
N ASP A 122 -28.65 -21.15 4.16
CA ASP A 122 -28.64 -22.57 3.82
C ASP A 122 -27.40 -23.00 3.00
N GLN A 123 -26.60 -22.03 2.54
CA GLN A 123 -25.43 -22.30 1.72
C GLN A 123 -24.18 -22.59 2.58
N PRO A 124 -23.19 -23.36 2.05
CA PRO A 124 -21.95 -23.65 2.76
C PRO A 124 -21.23 -22.40 3.26
N LEU A 125 -20.53 -22.49 4.39
CA LEU A 125 -19.75 -21.36 4.94
C LEU A 125 -18.50 -21.01 4.12
N TYR A 126 -18.11 -21.89 3.20
CA TYR A 126 -16.89 -21.80 2.41
C TYR A 126 -17.12 -22.32 1.00
N GLN A 127 -16.60 -21.59 0.02
CA GLN A 127 -16.56 -22.01 -1.37
C GLN A 127 -15.10 -22.19 -1.78
N LYS A 128 -14.68 -23.36 -2.25
CA LYS A 128 -13.32 -23.53 -2.77
C LYS A 128 -13.17 -22.72 -4.06
N LEU A 129 -12.14 -21.87 -4.13
CA LEU A 129 -11.83 -21.04 -5.30
C LEU A 129 -10.48 -21.45 -5.88
N GLU A 130 -10.48 -21.86 -7.14
CA GLU A 130 -9.26 -22.09 -7.92
C GLU A 130 -8.90 -20.78 -8.62
N LEU A 131 -8.00 -20.02 -8.00
CA LEU A 131 -7.46 -18.79 -8.56
C LEU A 131 -6.02 -19.03 -8.97
N GLN A 132 -5.65 -18.52 -10.14
CA GLN A 132 -4.28 -18.55 -10.65
C GLN A 132 -3.95 -17.18 -11.24
N LEU A 133 -2.67 -16.82 -11.18
CA LEU A 133 -2.16 -15.67 -11.92
C LEU A 133 -1.68 -16.15 -13.28
N SER A 134 -2.06 -15.44 -14.33
CA SER A 134 -1.50 -15.66 -15.65
C SER A 134 -0.01 -15.31 -15.67
N GLU A 135 0.74 -15.84 -16.64
CA GLU A 135 2.15 -15.50 -16.81
C GLU A 135 2.38 -13.98 -16.99
N PRO A 136 1.61 -13.25 -17.81
CA PRO A 136 1.75 -11.79 -17.91
C PRO A 136 1.56 -11.05 -16.58
N GLU A 137 0.66 -11.53 -15.72
CA GLU A 137 0.43 -10.97 -14.39
C GLU A 137 1.57 -11.24 -13.40
N GLN A 138 2.55 -12.06 -13.75
CA GLN A 138 3.73 -12.32 -12.92
C GLN A 138 4.96 -11.54 -13.40
N GLN A 139 4.86 -10.84 -14.54
CA GLN A 139 5.95 -10.10 -15.16
C GLN A 139 5.93 -8.60 -14.84
N GLY A 140 6.95 -7.88 -15.31
CA GLY A 140 7.09 -6.43 -15.18
C GLY A 140 7.90 -5.98 -13.96
N GLY A 141 8.19 -4.67 -13.94
CA GLY A 141 8.91 -3.98 -12.87
C GLY A 141 8.03 -3.61 -11.67
N VAL A 142 8.62 -2.90 -10.71
CA VAL A 142 8.00 -2.51 -9.44
C VAL A 142 6.76 -1.66 -9.65
N LEU A 143 6.80 -0.70 -10.59
CA LEU A 143 5.63 0.13 -10.92
C LEU A 143 4.43 -0.73 -11.33
N ALA A 144 4.63 -1.71 -12.21
CA ALA A 144 3.56 -2.59 -12.68
C ALA A 144 2.98 -3.44 -11.52
N TRP A 145 3.81 -3.85 -10.57
CA TRP A 145 3.35 -4.57 -9.37
C TRP A 145 2.53 -3.68 -8.45
N ILE A 146 3.00 -2.45 -8.19
CA ILE A 146 2.24 -1.47 -7.41
C ILE A 146 0.88 -1.22 -8.07
N GLU A 147 0.83 -0.95 -9.36
CA GLU A 147 -0.43 -0.66 -10.07
C GLU A 147 -1.43 -1.82 -10.01
N ARG A 148 -0.97 -3.06 -10.18
CA ARG A 148 -1.80 -4.26 -10.03
C ARG A 148 -2.36 -4.37 -8.61
N LEU A 149 -1.52 -4.24 -7.59
CA LEU A 149 -1.97 -4.31 -6.20
C LEU A 149 -2.92 -3.15 -5.83
N VAL A 150 -2.68 -1.94 -6.35
CA VAL A 150 -3.58 -0.78 -6.19
C VAL A 150 -4.97 -1.09 -6.76
N ALA A 151 -5.04 -1.71 -7.94
CA ALA A 151 -6.31 -2.10 -8.55
C ALA A 151 -7.05 -3.10 -7.67
N GLU A 152 -6.37 -4.17 -7.25
CA GLU A 152 -6.98 -5.21 -6.40
C GLU A 152 -7.45 -4.66 -5.05
N ARG A 153 -6.65 -3.83 -4.39
CA ARG A 153 -7.03 -3.18 -3.12
C ARG A 153 -8.28 -2.32 -3.26
N ARG A 154 -8.42 -1.60 -4.38
CA ARG A 154 -9.61 -0.79 -4.66
C ARG A 154 -10.84 -1.66 -4.86
N GLU A 155 -10.72 -2.73 -5.64
CA GLU A 155 -11.82 -3.69 -5.83
C GLU A 155 -12.25 -4.32 -4.50
N THR A 156 -11.30 -4.70 -3.66
CA THR A 156 -11.57 -5.26 -2.34
C THR A 156 -12.28 -4.25 -1.43
N ALA A 157 -11.81 -3.01 -1.36
CA ALA A 157 -12.46 -1.98 -0.56
C ALA A 157 -13.90 -1.71 -1.04
N ALA A 158 -14.10 -1.59 -2.36
CA ALA A 158 -15.43 -1.38 -2.95
C ALA A 158 -16.38 -2.54 -2.63
N ALA A 159 -15.92 -3.79 -2.82
CA ALA A 159 -16.72 -4.99 -2.60
C ALA A 159 -17.06 -5.26 -1.13
N THR A 160 -16.35 -4.65 -0.17
CA THR A 160 -16.53 -4.90 1.27
C THR A 160 -17.12 -3.72 2.03
N THR A 161 -17.38 -2.58 1.38
CA THR A 161 -17.88 -1.36 2.05
C THR A 161 -19.24 -1.56 2.74
N GLY A 162 -20.08 -2.50 2.25
CA GLY A 162 -21.38 -2.83 2.85
C GLY A 162 -21.35 -3.74 4.08
N ALA A 163 -20.18 -4.12 4.60
CA ALA A 163 -20.05 -5.17 5.60
C ALA A 163 -20.49 -4.80 7.03
N GLU A 164 -20.79 -3.54 7.34
CA GLU A 164 -21.00 -3.04 8.72
C GLU A 164 -22.00 -3.87 9.53
N THR A 165 -23.15 -4.20 8.95
CA THR A 165 -24.22 -4.97 9.61
C THR A 165 -23.97 -6.48 9.60
N LEU A 166 -22.97 -6.94 8.84
CA LEU A 166 -22.68 -8.36 8.58
C LEU A 166 -21.32 -8.81 9.15
N LEU A 167 -20.70 -8.01 10.02
CA LEU A 167 -19.37 -8.31 10.58
C LEU A 167 -19.30 -9.66 11.31
N HIS A 168 -20.40 -10.12 11.91
CA HIS A 168 -20.49 -11.39 12.62
C HIS A 168 -20.86 -12.58 11.71
N ARG A 169 -21.08 -12.34 10.41
CA ARG A 169 -21.51 -13.39 9.48
C ARG A 169 -20.41 -14.45 9.37
N PRO A 170 -20.73 -15.75 9.58
CA PRO A 170 -19.70 -16.79 9.68
C PRO A 170 -19.07 -17.09 8.32
N THR A 171 -17.82 -17.54 8.33
CA THR A 171 -17.02 -18.00 7.19
C THR A 171 -15.90 -18.92 7.71
N VAL A 172 -15.03 -19.41 6.83
CA VAL A 172 -13.91 -20.30 7.21
C VAL A 172 -12.60 -19.70 6.73
N TRP A 173 -11.57 -19.66 7.58
CA TRP A 173 -10.19 -19.35 7.21
C TRP A 173 -9.28 -20.50 7.59
N VAL A 174 -8.59 -21.10 6.61
CA VAL A 174 -7.67 -22.25 6.77
C VAL A 174 -8.22 -23.39 7.66
N GLY A 175 -9.51 -23.68 7.54
CA GLY A 175 -10.19 -24.73 8.29
C GLY A 175 -10.79 -24.29 9.63
N PHE A 176 -10.51 -23.06 10.09
CA PHE A 176 -11.13 -22.48 11.27
C PHE A 176 -12.39 -21.71 10.92
N GLU A 177 -13.47 -21.94 11.66
CA GLU A 177 -14.66 -21.08 11.61
C GLU A 177 -14.33 -19.71 12.21
N VAL A 178 -14.60 -18.67 11.43
CA VAL A 178 -14.34 -17.27 11.75
C VAL A 178 -15.50 -16.41 11.24
N ASP A 179 -15.41 -15.08 11.39
CA ASP A 179 -16.43 -14.14 10.93
C ASP A 179 -15.89 -13.17 9.86
N VAL A 180 -16.78 -12.40 9.23
CA VAL A 180 -16.41 -11.35 8.26
C VAL A 180 -15.48 -10.33 8.89
N ARG A 181 -15.66 -9.97 10.16
CA ARG A 181 -14.77 -9.07 10.91
C ARG A 181 -13.33 -9.57 10.91
N PHE A 182 -13.11 -10.84 11.19
CA PHE A 182 -11.81 -11.49 11.11
C PHE A 182 -11.24 -11.41 9.69
N ARG A 183 -12.04 -11.68 8.67
CA ARG A 183 -11.61 -11.59 7.26
C ARG A 183 -11.13 -10.18 6.89
N LEU A 184 -11.89 -9.14 7.28
CA LEU A 184 -11.50 -7.75 7.03
C LEU A 184 -10.17 -7.41 7.74
N ALA A 185 -9.99 -7.84 8.99
CA ALA A 185 -8.74 -7.68 9.71
C ALA A 185 -7.57 -8.48 9.08
N ARG A 186 -7.87 -9.65 8.49
CA ARG A 186 -6.84 -10.54 7.95
C ARG A 186 -6.12 -9.95 6.73
N PHE A 187 -6.77 -9.09 5.93
CA PHE A 187 -6.09 -8.34 4.87
C PHE A 187 -4.90 -7.55 5.44
N ALA A 188 -5.13 -6.79 6.52
CA ALA A 188 -4.08 -5.99 7.16
C ALA A 188 -2.95 -6.88 7.70
N GLY A 189 -3.31 -7.94 8.44
CA GLY A 189 -2.31 -8.85 9.01
C GLY A 189 -1.47 -9.58 7.96
N HIS A 190 -2.06 -9.96 6.83
CA HIS A 190 -1.36 -10.69 5.76
C HIS A 190 -0.44 -9.76 4.96
N LEU A 191 -0.89 -8.53 4.68
CA LEU A 191 -0.05 -7.51 4.08
C LEU A 191 1.13 -7.14 4.98
N ALA A 192 0.90 -6.99 6.29
CA ALA A 192 1.97 -6.70 7.24
C ALA A 192 3.01 -7.83 7.31
N GLU A 193 2.56 -9.08 7.40
CA GLU A 193 3.40 -10.28 7.40
C GLU A 193 4.33 -10.32 6.18
N HIS A 194 3.79 -10.15 4.98
CA HIS A 194 4.61 -10.20 3.77
C HIS A 194 5.38 -8.92 3.50
N THR A 195 4.96 -7.76 4.03
CA THR A 195 5.81 -6.57 4.03
C THR A 195 7.09 -6.83 4.84
N ILE A 196 6.97 -7.44 6.02
CA ILE A 196 8.12 -7.86 6.83
C ILE A 196 8.97 -8.89 6.09
N GLN A 197 8.35 -9.85 5.39
CA GLN A 197 9.10 -10.81 4.57
C GLN A 197 9.90 -10.10 3.47
N LEU A 198 9.31 -9.15 2.75
CA LEU A 198 10.02 -8.37 1.73
C LEU A 198 11.19 -7.57 2.32
N GLU A 199 11.02 -6.97 3.51
CA GLU A 199 12.11 -6.27 4.21
C GLU A 199 13.27 -7.22 4.54
N LYS A 200 12.97 -8.44 5.01
CA LYS A 200 13.98 -9.47 5.30
C LYS A 200 14.69 -9.92 4.02
N THR A 201 13.95 -10.15 2.93
CA THR A 201 14.51 -10.50 1.62
C THR A 201 15.43 -9.40 1.09
N LEU A 202 15.00 -8.13 1.18
CA LEU A 202 15.79 -6.97 0.77
C LEU A 202 17.09 -6.84 1.58
N ALA A 203 17.01 -7.03 2.91
CA ALA A 203 18.19 -7.03 3.77
C ALA A 203 19.15 -8.19 3.43
N ALA A 204 18.63 -9.39 3.14
CA ALA A 204 19.43 -10.56 2.77
C ALA A 204 20.21 -10.36 1.46
N VAL A 205 19.66 -9.60 0.50
CA VAL A 205 20.36 -9.24 -0.75
C VAL A 205 21.21 -7.97 -0.62
N GLY A 206 21.43 -7.49 0.61
CA GLY A 206 22.31 -6.35 0.90
C GLY A 206 21.72 -4.97 0.61
N TRP A 207 20.41 -4.87 0.36
CA TRP A 207 19.75 -3.60 0.13
C TRP A 207 19.27 -2.97 1.44
N GLN A 208 19.45 -1.66 1.57
CA GLN A 208 18.99 -0.87 2.72
C GLN A 208 18.31 0.42 2.23
N PRO A 209 17.17 0.81 2.84
CA PRO A 209 16.47 2.00 2.40
C PRO A 209 17.16 3.29 2.89
N SER A 210 17.23 4.28 2.00
CA SER A 210 17.68 5.65 2.30
C SER A 210 16.69 6.38 3.21
N GLU A 211 17.09 7.54 3.74
CA GLU A 211 16.19 8.42 4.52
C GLU A 211 14.95 8.80 3.69
N ALA A 212 15.13 9.21 2.43
CA ALA A 212 14.03 9.57 1.55
C ALA A 212 13.05 8.40 1.35
N GLN A 213 13.56 7.18 1.14
CA GLN A 213 12.72 5.99 0.98
C GLN A 213 11.93 5.65 2.26
N ARG A 214 12.54 5.84 3.43
CA ARG A 214 11.83 5.69 4.72
C ARG A 214 10.73 6.74 4.89
N LEU A 215 10.97 7.99 4.50
CA LEU A 215 9.96 9.05 4.55
C LEU A 215 8.84 8.83 3.52
N VAL A 216 9.16 8.39 2.30
CA VAL A 216 8.18 8.00 1.28
C VAL A 216 7.25 6.91 1.78
N ARG A 217 7.77 5.94 2.54
CA ARG A 217 6.94 4.93 3.19
C ARG A 217 5.93 5.53 4.15
N ARG A 218 6.33 6.51 4.96
CA ARG A 218 5.44 7.25 5.87
C ARG A 218 4.38 8.07 5.12
N ILE A 219 4.76 8.76 4.05
CA ILE A 219 3.84 9.50 3.17
C ILE A 219 2.77 8.54 2.62
N SER A 220 3.21 7.41 2.05
CA SER A 220 2.33 6.38 1.50
C SER A 220 1.39 5.79 2.55
N ALA A 221 1.86 5.49 3.76
CA ALA A 221 1.01 4.97 4.83
C ALA A 221 -0.02 6.00 5.33
N ALA A 222 0.36 7.29 5.40
CA ALA A 222 -0.58 8.36 5.74
C ALA A 222 -1.66 8.54 4.67
N ARG A 223 -1.28 8.58 3.38
CA ARG A 223 -2.23 8.61 2.25
C ARG A 223 -3.29 7.52 2.37
N ALA A 224 -2.84 6.30 2.68
CA ALA A 224 -3.72 5.14 2.81
C ALA A 224 -4.77 5.28 3.91
N GLY A 225 -4.53 6.12 4.92
CA GLY A 225 -5.49 6.39 6.00
C GLY A 225 -6.75 7.12 5.56
N HIS A 226 -6.74 7.76 4.40
CA HIS A 226 -7.83 8.61 3.97
C HIS A 226 -8.24 8.46 2.49
N GLU A 227 -7.37 7.91 1.63
CA GLU A 227 -7.57 7.88 0.17
C GLU A 227 -8.82 7.15 -0.32
N LEU A 228 -9.40 6.26 0.49
CA LEU A 228 -10.65 5.56 0.17
C LEU A 228 -11.90 6.40 0.47
N TRP A 229 -11.78 7.39 1.36
CA TRP A 229 -12.92 8.07 1.98
C TRP A 229 -12.91 9.58 1.80
N SER A 230 -11.77 10.17 1.45
CA SER A 230 -11.68 11.59 1.10
C SER A 230 -12.44 11.89 -0.18
N LYS A 231 -12.95 13.12 -0.29
CA LYS A 231 -13.48 13.63 -1.56
C LYS A 231 -12.36 13.66 -2.62
N PRO A 232 -12.64 13.37 -3.90
CA PRO A 232 -11.60 13.21 -4.93
C PRO A 232 -10.64 14.39 -5.11
N GLU A 233 -11.09 15.62 -4.84
CA GLU A 233 -10.27 16.83 -4.93
C GLU A 233 -9.10 16.88 -3.93
N VAL A 234 -9.26 16.24 -2.77
CA VAL A 234 -8.22 16.23 -1.72
C VAL A 234 -6.98 15.43 -2.16
N PRO A 235 -7.07 14.14 -2.51
CA PRO A 235 -5.91 13.40 -3.00
C PRO A 235 -5.37 14.00 -4.32
N ALA A 236 -6.22 14.53 -5.22
CA ALA A 236 -5.74 15.16 -6.44
C ALA A 236 -4.84 16.39 -6.16
N ALA A 237 -5.20 17.23 -5.20
CA ALA A 237 -4.39 18.38 -4.80
C ALA A 237 -3.06 17.96 -4.15
N LEU A 238 -3.08 16.90 -3.34
CA LEU A 238 -1.89 16.34 -2.70
C LEU A 238 -0.98 15.64 -3.72
N ASP A 239 -1.51 14.94 -4.71
CA ASP A 239 -0.73 14.34 -5.80
C ASP A 239 0.06 15.42 -6.56
N ALA A 240 -0.59 16.54 -6.88
CA ALA A 240 0.08 17.69 -7.48
C ALA A 240 1.15 18.31 -6.56
N LEU A 241 0.90 18.36 -5.25
CA LEU A 241 1.88 18.82 -4.25
C LEU A 241 3.12 17.91 -4.23
N HIS A 242 2.94 16.59 -4.20
CA HIS A 242 4.04 15.63 -4.16
C HIS A 242 4.86 15.64 -5.44
N LEU A 243 4.23 15.77 -6.61
CA LEU A 243 4.95 15.91 -7.88
C LEU A 243 5.79 17.19 -7.93
N ARG A 244 5.26 18.33 -7.46
CA ARG A 244 6.04 19.58 -7.38
C ARG A 244 7.24 19.43 -6.45
N ARG A 245 7.04 18.85 -5.27
CA ARG A 245 8.14 18.61 -4.32
C ARG A 245 9.18 17.65 -4.88
N ALA A 246 8.75 16.62 -5.60
CA ALA A 246 9.66 15.71 -6.26
C ALA A 246 10.55 16.45 -7.26
N ALA A 247 9.96 17.27 -8.14
CA ALA A 247 10.69 18.08 -9.11
C ALA A 247 11.71 19.03 -8.43
N GLU A 248 11.31 19.71 -7.35
CA GLU A 248 12.20 20.59 -6.57
C GLU A 248 13.39 19.83 -5.95
N LEU A 249 13.15 18.63 -5.42
CA LEU A 249 14.17 17.86 -4.71
C LEU A 249 15.08 17.06 -5.66
N THR A 250 14.59 16.59 -6.81
CA THR A 250 15.41 15.83 -7.77
C THR A 250 16.07 16.71 -8.82
N GLY A 251 15.65 17.98 -8.97
CA GLY A 251 16.17 18.87 -10.01
C GLY A 251 15.64 18.53 -11.41
N ALA A 252 14.63 17.66 -11.51
CA ALA A 252 13.91 17.41 -12.75
C ALA A 252 12.97 18.59 -13.04
N SER A 253 13.40 19.49 -13.93
CA SER A 253 12.59 20.55 -14.52
C SER A 253 11.78 20.05 -15.71
#